data_AF-A0A6L8UHB8-F1
#
_entry.id   AF-A0A6L8UHB8-F1
#
_cell.length_a   1.000
_cell.length_b   1.000
_cell.length_c   1.000
_cell.angle_alpha   90.00
_cell.angle_beta   90.00
_cell.angle_gamma   90.00
#
_symmetry.space_group_name_H-M   'P 1'
#
loop_
_entity.id
_entity.type
_entity.pdbx_description
1 polymer ?
#
loop_
_entity_poly.entity_id
_entity_poly.type
_entity_poly.pdbx_seq_one_letter_code
_entity_poly.pdbx_strand_id
1 'polypeptide(L)'
;MKASSTFKDSTKGRFGFYAFCSGLAFLVFLLSGLTLFAQSPDDNGNVKVWAVPGEQKVRPDDKPETANLVWSAADKQVSIAGAGNEHVPFQVVISTPVPPGWRPKAPDGFFVKASGLRSDRGDLIGKENVKLYLEHYIQIYAVSSPVGATGYWPDALAPLSEPFSMQAQYIVVGNRPVWIDVFIPSGTPKGIYTGTVTVERFGKVLETIGVSLEVYGFSLPDETHIITYMNISKNEVTRFYNASGSAPVTEELMRNYFSFLFDHRMETWFNDPLVPEITLKGEKVDLKFNEERYDYYMNKLKLKRVILETVPHEITRQLKTEPFSPVFNRVVKSYLTSVESFFRKRGWLDRLVFNSPIDEPNTKKDYEETRLYAQLVHEAVPGVPFLSTESPVSDNPEWGTLRGYVNNFCVHGNALNDPEVKQALLEEQAKGGEATWYISCDQAYPQPNYFIDAPALDPLMVPWITERYKMNGFLYWAANFWNQTPDPWLDPVTFISGFECSGGYVLNGEGSLIYPGNHTRRYTGQPDVNGPVSSIRFELLREGIEDYEYIWLLKEKGDPAFADEIVRNMVIDVSTFSRNLAELYLSRKAMAKRLEELVK
;
A
#
# COMPACT_ATOMS: atom_id res chain seq x y z
N MET A 1 6.83 -52.35 24.64
CA MET A 1 7.06 -53.76 24.25
C MET A 1 7.66 -53.79 22.83
N LYS A 2 8.21 -54.92 22.35
CA LYS A 2 8.85 -55.05 21.03
C LYS A 2 8.00 -55.86 20.04
N ALA A 3 7.85 -55.39 18.80
CA ALA A 3 7.77 -56.14 17.53
C ALA A 3 7.58 -55.11 16.38
N SER A 4 8.26 -55.04 15.22
CA SER A 4 9.34 -55.79 14.54
C SER A 4 9.00 -56.82 13.44
N SER A 5 8.63 -56.33 12.24
CA SER A 5 8.96 -56.86 10.90
C SER A 5 8.92 -55.69 9.87
N THR A 6 9.68 -55.51 8.78
CA THR A 6 10.80 -56.19 8.04
C THR A 6 10.47 -57.07 6.81
N PHE A 7 11.38 -57.04 5.82
CA PHE A 7 11.45 -57.76 4.51
C PHE A 7 10.53 -57.25 3.36
N LYS A 8 10.96 -57.15 2.08
CA LYS A 8 12.34 -57.16 1.48
C LYS A 8 12.38 -56.54 0.06
N ASP A 9 13.60 -56.25 -0.42
CA ASP A 9 13.99 -55.84 -1.77
C ASP A 9 14.15 -57.03 -2.76
N SER A 10 14.00 -56.79 -4.08
CA SER A 10 14.53 -57.64 -5.16
C SER A 10 14.70 -56.93 -6.51
N THR A 11 15.92 -56.85 -7.04
CA THR A 11 16.25 -56.33 -8.39
C THR A 11 16.86 -57.38 -9.34
N LYS A 12 16.45 -57.35 -10.63
CA LYS A 12 17.01 -57.87 -11.92
C LYS A 12 15.99 -57.49 -13.03
N GLY A 13 16.22 -57.53 -14.36
CA GLY A 13 17.34 -57.88 -15.27
C GLY A 13 16.77 -57.91 -16.72
N ARG A 14 17.49 -58.04 -17.84
CA ARG A 14 18.93 -58.21 -18.17
C ARG A 14 19.15 -57.72 -19.65
N PHE A 15 20.39 -57.53 -20.09
CA PHE A 15 20.75 -57.02 -21.44
C PHE A 15 20.46 -57.98 -22.62
N GLY A 16 19.81 -57.45 -23.67
CA GLY A 16 20.26 -57.38 -25.09
C GLY A 16 20.40 -58.63 -25.98
N PHE A 17 20.03 -58.49 -27.28
CA PHE A 17 20.93 -58.74 -28.44
C PHE A 17 20.37 -58.16 -29.77
N TYR A 18 21.21 -58.07 -30.80
CA TYR A 18 20.90 -57.58 -32.17
C TYR A 18 20.47 -58.71 -33.13
N ALA A 19 19.68 -58.37 -34.17
CA ALA A 19 19.63 -59.09 -35.45
C ALA A 19 19.17 -58.18 -36.62
N PHE A 20 19.61 -58.47 -37.83
CA PHE A 20 19.31 -57.74 -39.09
C PHE A 20 17.96 -58.17 -39.70
N CYS A 21 17.31 -57.26 -40.44
CA CYS A 21 16.74 -57.58 -41.76
C CYS A 21 16.60 -56.31 -42.64
N SER A 22 16.47 -56.47 -43.95
CA SER A 22 16.79 -55.40 -44.91
C SER A 22 15.74 -55.16 -46.02
N GLY A 23 15.34 -53.90 -46.17
CA GLY A 23 15.00 -53.28 -47.47
C GLY A 23 13.58 -53.50 -48.03
N LEU A 24 12.87 -52.40 -48.22
CA LEU A 24 12.52 -51.92 -49.57
C LEU A 24 12.24 -50.41 -49.55
N ALA A 25 12.34 -49.74 -50.69
CA ALA A 25 12.12 -48.31 -50.82
C ALA A 25 10.70 -47.98 -51.29
N PHE A 26 10.13 -46.88 -50.78
CA PHE A 26 9.07 -46.14 -51.47
C PHE A 26 9.37 -44.66 -51.40
N LEU A 27 9.49 -44.02 -52.57
CA LEU A 27 9.80 -42.60 -52.69
C LEU A 27 8.49 -41.83 -52.89
N VAL A 28 8.08 -41.03 -51.91
CA VAL A 28 6.93 -40.12 -52.04
C VAL A 28 7.44 -38.69 -51.90
N PHE A 29 7.48 -37.97 -53.03
CA PHE A 29 7.66 -36.52 -53.04
C PHE A 29 6.39 -35.86 -52.50
N LEU A 30 6.51 -35.08 -51.42
CA LEU A 30 5.52 -34.09 -51.01
C LEU A 30 6.26 -32.79 -50.70
N LEU A 31 5.88 -31.72 -51.41
CA LEU A 31 6.50 -30.40 -51.23
C LEU A 31 6.02 -29.81 -49.90
N SER A 32 6.93 -29.65 -48.94
CA SER A 32 6.74 -28.83 -47.75
C SER A 32 6.79 -27.35 -48.12
N GLY A 33 5.70 -26.85 -48.71
CA GLY A 33 5.48 -25.43 -48.91
C GLY A 33 5.47 -24.71 -47.56
N LEU A 34 6.44 -23.82 -47.34
CA LEU A 34 6.53 -22.97 -46.15
C LEU A 34 5.44 -21.89 -46.18
N THR A 35 4.21 -22.26 -45.81
CA THR A 35 3.15 -21.27 -45.53
C THR A 35 3.46 -20.54 -44.23
N LEU A 36 4.18 -19.43 -44.36
CA LEU A 36 4.15 -18.33 -43.40
C LEU A 36 2.69 -17.87 -43.26
N PHE A 37 2.00 -18.39 -42.25
CA PHE A 37 0.68 -17.91 -41.84
C PHE A 37 0.84 -16.51 -41.24
N ALA A 38 0.76 -15.49 -42.09
CA ALA A 38 0.47 -14.14 -41.65
C ALA A 38 -0.85 -14.15 -40.86
N GLN A 39 -0.87 -13.55 -39.68
CA GLN A 39 -2.08 -13.45 -38.85
C GLN A 39 -3.16 -12.66 -39.60
N SER A 40 -4.39 -13.18 -39.61
CA SER A 40 -5.56 -12.46 -40.13
C SER A 40 -5.82 -11.19 -39.30
N PRO A 41 -5.88 -9.98 -39.90
CA PRO A 41 -6.07 -8.72 -39.14
C PRO A 41 -7.48 -8.50 -38.57
N ASP A 42 -8.45 -9.37 -38.90
CA ASP A 42 -9.88 -9.01 -38.91
C ASP A 42 -10.61 -9.07 -37.55
N ASP A 43 -9.92 -9.41 -36.46
CA ASP A 43 -10.51 -9.45 -35.11
C ASP A 43 -10.51 -8.08 -34.40
N ASN A 44 -10.30 -6.99 -35.15
CA ASN A 44 -10.35 -5.62 -34.61
C ASN A 44 -11.78 -5.08 -34.47
N GLY A 45 -12.76 -5.65 -35.17
CA GLY A 45 -14.15 -5.16 -35.18
C GLY A 45 -14.93 -5.30 -33.86
N ASN A 46 -14.39 -6.05 -32.89
CA ASN A 46 -15.02 -6.30 -31.59
C ASN A 46 -14.25 -5.73 -30.39
N VAL A 47 -13.11 -5.05 -30.62
CA VAL A 47 -12.38 -4.39 -29.53
C VAL A 47 -13.13 -3.12 -29.14
N LYS A 48 -13.31 -2.89 -27.84
CA LYS A 48 -13.82 -1.62 -27.28
C LYS A 48 -12.78 -0.99 -26.39
N VAL A 49 -12.76 0.34 -26.39
CA VAL A 49 -11.94 1.17 -25.50
C VAL A 49 -12.87 2.15 -24.80
N TRP A 50 -12.74 2.24 -23.49
CA TRP A 50 -13.55 3.09 -22.61
C TRP A 50 -12.73 3.44 -21.36
N ALA A 51 -13.25 4.32 -20.50
CA ALA A 51 -12.54 4.76 -19.30
C ALA A 51 -13.45 4.81 -18.07
N VAL A 52 -12.85 4.72 -16.90
CA VAL A 52 -13.51 4.82 -15.58
C VAL A 52 -12.66 5.65 -14.61
N PRO A 53 -13.25 6.15 -13.50
CA PRO A 53 -12.49 6.75 -12.39
C PRO A 53 -11.44 5.79 -11.82
N GLY A 54 -10.40 6.31 -11.16
CA GLY A 54 -9.43 5.48 -10.44
C GLY A 54 -10.10 4.65 -9.33
N GLU A 55 -11.15 5.21 -8.71
CA GLU A 55 -11.89 4.67 -7.59
C GLU A 55 -12.86 3.52 -7.95
N GLN A 56 -12.67 2.84 -9.10
CA GLN A 56 -13.53 1.77 -9.61
C GLN A 56 -12.71 0.50 -9.96
N LYS A 57 -12.95 -0.62 -9.25
CA LYS A 57 -12.24 -1.91 -9.48
C LYS A 57 -12.89 -2.71 -10.64
N VAL A 58 -12.44 -2.50 -11.88
CA VAL A 58 -13.04 -3.11 -13.09
C VAL A 58 -12.82 -4.62 -13.17
N ARG A 59 -13.93 -5.38 -13.23
CA ARG A 59 -13.95 -6.85 -13.35
C ARG A 59 -13.67 -7.34 -14.78
N PRO A 60 -13.22 -8.59 -14.98
CA PRO A 60 -13.03 -9.19 -16.30
C PRO A 60 -14.25 -9.20 -17.23
N ASP A 61 -15.45 -9.15 -16.67
CA ASP A 61 -16.74 -9.28 -17.34
C ASP A 61 -17.66 -8.06 -17.15
N ASP A 62 -17.16 -6.99 -16.54
CA ASP A 62 -17.87 -5.71 -16.45
C ASP A 62 -18.19 -5.14 -17.83
N LYS A 63 -19.36 -4.49 -17.92
CA LYS A 63 -19.90 -3.97 -19.17
C LYS A 63 -19.27 -2.62 -19.51
N PRO A 64 -18.75 -2.43 -20.75
CA PRO A 64 -18.22 -1.15 -21.17
C PRO A 64 -19.20 0.01 -21.03
N GLU A 65 -18.78 1.02 -20.28
CA GLU A 65 -19.58 2.21 -19.98
C GLU A 65 -19.48 3.26 -21.10
N THR A 66 -20.60 3.95 -21.34
CA THR A 66 -20.69 5.02 -22.35
C THR A 66 -20.58 6.43 -21.75
N ALA A 67 -20.85 6.58 -20.45
CA ALA A 67 -20.64 7.81 -19.70
C ALA A 67 -20.57 7.51 -18.19
N ASN A 68 -19.69 8.18 -17.46
CA ASN A 68 -19.60 8.16 -15.99
C ASN A 68 -19.06 9.51 -15.46
N LEU A 69 -18.48 9.54 -14.26
CA LEU A 69 -17.99 10.78 -13.63
C LEU A 69 -16.80 11.42 -14.38
N VAL A 70 -15.99 10.63 -15.09
CA VAL A 70 -14.81 11.12 -15.84
C VAL A 70 -14.92 10.88 -17.34
N TRP A 71 -15.65 9.87 -17.80
CA TRP A 71 -15.66 9.43 -19.20
C TRP A 71 -16.90 9.88 -19.97
N SER A 72 -16.71 10.34 -21.21
CA SER A 72 -17.76 10.44 -22.24
C SER A 72 -17.32 9.68 -23.50
N ALA A 73 -18.05 8.62 -23.85
CA ALA A 73 -17.84 7.90 -25.11
C ALA A 73 -18.39 8.65 -26.34
N ALA A 74 -19.25 9.65 -26.14
CA ALA A 74 -19.78 10.50 -27.23
C ALA A 74 -18.70 11.48 -27.71
N ASP A 75 -17.99 12.10 -26.77
CA ASP A 75 -16.91 13.06 -27.03
C ASP A 75 -15.53 12.36 -27.14
N LYS A 76 -15.48 11.06 -26.82
CA LYS A 76 -14.27 10.24 -26.65
C LYS A 76 -13.25 10.88 -25.70
N GLN A 77 -13.73 11.43 -24.59
CA GLN A 77 -12.94 12.26 -23.69
C GLN A 77 -13.01 11.78 -22.23
N VAL A 78 -11.85 11.71 -21.59
CA VAL A 78 -11.70 11.69 -20.13
C VAL A 78 -11.58 13.12 -19.63
N SER A 79 -12.34 13.47 -18.59
CA SER A 79 -12.34 14.74 -17.89
C SER A 79 -12.00 14.53 -16.42
N ILE A 80 -10.90 15.12 -15.96
CA ILE A 80 -10.36 15.00 -14.59
C ILE A 80 -9.97 16.38 -14.07
N ALA A 81 -9.73 16.51 -12.75
CA ALA A 81 -9.35 17.78 -12.12
C ALA A 81 -8.49 17.56 -10.87
N GLY A 82 -7.57 18.49 -10.58
CA GLY A 82 -6.69 18.43 -9.40
C GLY A 82 -5.83 19.69 -9.25
N ALA A 83 -5.14 19.82 -8.11
CA ALA A 83 -4.21 20.90 -7.81
C ALA A 83 -2.78 20.56 -8.27
N GLY A 84 -1.84 21.50 -8.19
CA GLY A 84 -0.43 21.14 -8.28
C GLY A 84 0.02 20.29 -7.09
N ASN A 85 1.06 19.47 -7.26
CA ASN A 85 1.58 18.52 -6.27
C ASN A 85 0.59 17.42 -5.87
N GLU A 86 -0.30 17.05 -6.80
CA GLU A 86 -1.35 16.05 -6.66
C GLU A 86 -1.25 15.03 -7.80
N HIS A 87 -1.62 13.78 -7.52
CA HIS A 87 -1.80 12.73 -8.51
C HIS A 87 -3.27 12.52 -8.85
N VAL A 88 -3.62 12.56 -10.14
CA VAL A 88 -5.01 12.44 -10.60
C VAL A 88 -5.16 11.23 -11.53
N PRO A 89 -5.51 10.05 -11.00
CA PRO A 89 -5.57 8.81 -11.78
C PRO A 89 -6.92 8.58 -12.46
N PHE A 90 -6.89 7.78 -13.54
CA PHE A 90 -8.05 7.19 -14.18
C PHE A 90 -7.65 5.88 -14.87
N GLN A 91 -8.60 5.03 -15.25
CA GLN A 91 -8.29 3.80 -15.98
C GLN A 91 -8.78 3.87 -17.42
N VAL A 92 -8.01 3.28 -18.35
CA VAL A 92 -8.45 3.00 -19.72
C VAL A 92 -8.58 1.50 -19.91
N VAL A 93 -9.79 1.05 -20.19
CA VAL A 93 -10.13 -0.37 -20.27
C VAL A 93 -10.21 -0.82 -21.72
N ILE A 94 -9.42 -1.85 -22.05
CA ILE A 94 -9.50 -2.55 -23.33
C ILE A 94 -10.42 -3.76 -23.11
N SER A 95 -11.52 -3.84 -23.86
CA SER A 95 -12.44 -4.98 -23.83
C SER A 95 -12.44 -5.74 -25.14
N THR A 96 -12.46 -7.07 -25.06
CA THR A 96 -12.59 -7.99 -26.20
C THR A 96 -13.51 -9.16 -25.84
N PRO A 97 -14.23 -9.78 -26.79
CA PRO A 97 -14.91 -11.04 -26.53
C PRO A 97 -13.89 -12.13 -26.14
N VAL A 98 -14.14 -12.84 -25.03
CA VAL A 98 -13.35 -14.03 -24.67
C VAL A 98 -13.58 -15.10 -25.74
N PRO A 99 -12.53 -15.60 -26.45
CA PRO A 99 -12.76 -16.57 -27.51
C PRO A 99 -13.28 -17.91 -26.97
N PRO A 100 -14.14 -18.63 -27.71
CA PRO A 100 -14.74 -19.87 -27.24
C PRO A 100 -13.74 -21.04 -27.21
N GLY A 101 -13.84 -21.88 -26.19
CA GLY A 101 -13.08 -23.13 -26.08
C GLY A 101 -12.62 -23.44 -24.64
N TRP A 102 -12.01 -24.60 -24.44
CA TRP A 102 -11.48 -25.01 -23.12
C TRP A 102 -10.14 -24.33 -22.77
N ARG A 103 -9.36 -23.94 -23.78
CA ARG A 103 -8.11 -23.16 -23.66
C ARG A 103 -8.01 -22.20 -24.85
N PRO A 104 -8.79 -21.11 -24.88
CA PRO A 104 -8.72 -20.15 -25.97
C PRO A 104 -7.34 -19.47 -26.03
N LYS A 105 -6.87 -19.11 -27.23
CA LYS A 105 -5.73 -18.21 -27.34
C LYS A 105 -6.19 -16.81 -26.94
N ALA A 106 -5.55 -16.21 -25.93
CA ALA A 106 -5.79 -14.81 -25.60
C ALA A 106 -5.55 -13.89 -26.81
N PRO A 107 -6.47 -12.95 -27.10
CA PRO A 107 -6.18 -11.82 -27.98
C PRO A 107 -4.97 -11.04 -27.46
N ASP A 108 -4.00 -10.79 -28.35
CA ASP A 108 -2.67 -10.29 -28.01
C ASP A 108 -2.26 -9.03 -28.80
N GLY A 109 -1.14 -8.44 -28.37
CA GLY A 109 -0.47 -7.34 -29.04
C GLY A 109 -0.88 -5.94 -28.59
N PHE A 110 -1.67 -5.80 -27.52
CA PHE A 110 -2.20 -4.52 -27.05
C PHE A 110 -1.14 -3.68 -26.34
N PHE A 111 -1.18 -2.37 -26.54
CA PHE A 111 -0.35 -1.42 -25.79
C PHE A 111 -1.05 -0.08 -25.66
N VAL A 112 -0.69 0.70 -24.63
CA VAL A 112 -1.29 2.02 -24.36
C VAL A 112 -0.19 3.06 -24.24
N LYS A 113 -0.41 4.25 -24.81
CA LYS A 113 0.51 5.39 -24.76
C LYS A 113 -0.25 6.64 -24.36
N ALA A 114 0.31 7.46 -23.48
CA ALA A 114 -0.19 8.80 -23.19
C ALA A 114 0.73 9.89 -23.80
N SER A 115 0.14 11.04 -24.13
CA SER A 115 0.89 12.27 -24.38
C SER A 115 1.22 13.02 -23.08
N GLY A 116 2.05 14.06 -23.16
CA GLY A 116 1.97 15.14 -22.17
C GLY A 116 0.70 15.97 -22.41
N LEU A 117 0.28 16.74 -21.41
CA LEU A 117 -0.92 17.58 -21.49
C LEU A 117 -0.52 19.06 -21.61
N ARG A 118 -1.18 19.83 -22.49
CA ARG A 118 -0.84 21.23 -22.80
C ARG A 118 -2.03 22.17 -22.64
N SER A 119 -1.80 23.35 -22.05
CA SER A 119 -2.82 24.41 -21.97
C SER A 119 -2.89 25.26 -23.23
N ASP A 120 -4.00 25.99 -23.43
CA ASP A 120 -4.15 26.95 -24.54
C ASP A 120 -3.10 28.09 -24.52
N ARG A 121 -2.47 28.36 -23.37
CA ARG A 121 -1.34 29.31 -23.25
C ARG A 121 0.00 28.71 -23.65
N GLY A 122 0.06 27.39 -23.86
CA GLY A 122 1.28 26.65 -24.18
C GLY A 122 1.97 26.00 -22.97
N ASP A 123 1.47 26.19 -21.74
CA ASP A 123 1.97 25.51 -20.53
C ASP A 123 1.94 23.99 -20.72
N LEU A 124 2.90 23.25 -20.15
CA LEU A 124 3.09 21.82 -20.42
C LEU A 124 3.27 21.01 -19.13
N ILE A 125 2.36 20.06 -18.90
CA ILE A 125 2.61 18.89 -18.04
C ILE A 125 3.28 17.85 -18.95
N GLY A 126 4.58 17.62 -18.77
CA GLY A 126 5.33 16.73 -19.64
C GLY A 126 4.93 15.26 -19.46
N LYS A 127 5.11 14.45 -20.51
CA LYS A 127 4.66 13.04 -20.55
C LYS A 127 5.30 12.16 -19.47
N GLU A 128 6.45 12.57 -18.95
CA GLU A 128 7.17 11.90 -17.87
C GLU A 128 6.42 11.95 -16.53
N ASN A 129 5.45 12.85 -16.38
CA ASN A 129 4.53 12.95 -15.24
C ASN A 129 3.25 12.10 -15.45
N VAL A 130 3.09 11.47 -16.61
CA VAL A 130 2.00 10.51 -16.88
C VAL A 130 2.56 9.09 -16.80
N LYS A 131 2.17 8.35 -15.76
CA LYS A 131 2.56 6.95 -15.57
C LYS A 131 1.45 6.04 -16.07
N LEU A 132 1.82 4.85 -16.55
CA LEU A 132 0.87 3.84 -17.01
C LEU A 132 1.21 2.50 -16.34
N TYR A 133 0.19 1.81 -15.85
CA TYR A 133 0.33 0.53 -15.17
C TYR A 133 -0.72 -0.46 -15.69
N LEU A 134 -0.29 -1.68 -16.00
CA LEU A 134 -1.17 -2.77 -16.36
C LEU A 134 -1.69 -3.43 -15.08
N GLU A 135 -3.01 -3.42 -14.90
CA GLU A 135 -3.63 -4.05 -13.73
C GLU A 135 -3.46 -5.56 -13.75
N HIS A 136 -3.06 -6.13 -12.63
CA HIS A 136 -2.97 -7.57 -12.41
C HIS A 136 -4.28 -8.10 -11.85
N TYR A 137 -4.90 -9.06 -12.53
CA TYR A 137 -6.05 -9.78 -11.99
C TYR A 137 -5.60 -10.96 -11.13
N ILE A 138 -6.07 -11.01 -9.88
CA ILE A 138 -5.82 -12.09 -8.93
C ILE A 138 -7.12 -12.82 -8.57
N GLN A 139 -7.09 -14.15 -8.53
CA GLN A 139 -8.28 -14.96 -8.23
C GLN A 139 -8.56 -15.05 -6.72
N ILE A 140 -9.65 -14.42 -6.27
CA ILE A 140 -10.20 -14.60 -4.93
C ILE A 140 -11.15 -15.81 -4.92
N TYR A 141 -10.91 -16.74 -3.98
CA TYR A 141 -11.69 -17.99 -3.85
C TYR A 141 -12.71 -17.97 -2.70
N ALA A 142 -12.54 -17.09 -1.71
CA ALA A 142 -13.44 -16.87 -0.58
C ALA A 142 -13.41 -15.39 -0.18
N VAL A 143 -14.52 -14.87 0.37
CA VAL A 143 -14.68 -13.44 0.67
C VAL A 143 -14.03 -13.04 1.99
N SER A 144 -13.59 -11.79 2.09
CA SER A 144 -13.04 -11.22 3.33
C SER A 144 -14.07 -10.53 4.23
N SER A 145 -15.27 -10.25 3.73
CA SER A 145 -16.32 -9.55 4.49
C SER A 145 -17.72 -9.84 3.94
N PRO A 146 -18.81 -9.41 4.62
CA PRO A 146 -20.18 -9.51 4.12
C PRO A 146 -20.47 -8.78 2.79
N VAL A 147 -19.58 -7.87 2.36
CA VAL A 147 -19.69 -7.14 1.07
C VAL A 147 -18.66 -7.56 0.03
N GLY A 148 -17.81 -8.54 0.36
CA GLY A 148 -16.83 -9.11 -0.56
C GLY A 148 -17.46 -9.99 -1.64
N ALA A 149 -16.69 -10.31 -2.68
CA ALA A 149 -17.10 -11.24 -3.74
C ALA A 149 -15.91 -12.07 -4.25
N THR A 150 -16.20 -13.28 -4.75
CA THR A 150 -15.18 -14.17 -5.31
C THR A 150 -14.89 -13.87 -6.79
N GLY A 151 -13.97 -14.62 -7.39
CA GLY A 151 -13.53 -14.43 -8.77
C GLY A 151 -12.34 -13.48 -8.89
N TYR A 152 -12.10 -12.99 -10.09
CA TYR A 152 -10.88 -12.23 -10.42
C TYR A 152 -11.04 -10.73 -10.14
N TRP A 153 -10.23 -10.21 -9.24
CA TRP A 153 -10.16 -8.79 -8.89
C TRP A 153 -8.88 -8.15 -9.44
N PRO A 154 -8.94 -6.90 -9.94
CA PRO A 154 -7.72 -6.13 -10.19
C PRO A 154 -7.14 -5.67 -8.85
N ASP A 155 -5.81 -5.68 -8.70
CA ASP A 155 -5.17 -5.01 -7.56
C ASP A 155 -3.76 -4.48 -7.87
N ALA A 156 -2.80 -5.34 -8.22
CA ALA A 156 -1.40 -4.90 -8.42
C ALA A 156 -1.23 -4.05 -9.70
N LEU A 157 -0.50 -2.95 -9.60
CA LEU A 157 -0.27 -1.98 -10.68
C LEU A 157 1.12 -2.15 -11.29
N ALA A 158 1.27 -3.08 -12.24
CA ALA A 158 2.56 -3.37 -12.86
C ALA A 158 2.94 -2.30 -13.92
N PRO A 159 4.10 -1.61 -13.81
CA PRO A 159 4.47 -0.54 -14.75
C PRO A 159 4.45 -1.00 -16.22
N LEU A 160 3.69 -0.31 -17.06
CA LEU A 160 3.46 -0.70 -18.46
C LEU A 160 4.57 -0.18 -19.37
N SER A 161 5.36 -1.09 -19.94
CA SER A 161 6.37 -0.78 -20.96
C SER A 161 6.45 -1.79 -22.11
N GLU A 162 5.79 -2.95 -22.01
CA GLU A 162 5.76 -4.00 -23.04
C GLU A 162 4.30 -4.33 -23.45
N PRO A 163 4.04 -4.69 -24.72
CA PRO A 163 2.70 -5.08 -25.17
C PRO A 163 2.14 -6.28 -24.41
N PHE A 164 0.86 -6.22 -24.07
CA PHE A 164 0.16 -7.23 -23.28
C PHE A 164 -0.89 -8.01 -24.10
N SER A 165 -1.55 -8.94 -23.42
CA SER A 165 -2.66 -9.74 -23.95
C SER A 165 -3.81 -9.81 -22.94
N MET A 166 -4.94 -10.36 -23.40
CA MET A 166 -6.10 -10.64 -22.56
C MET A 166 -5.92 -11.89 -21.67
N GLN A 167 -4.72 -12.48 -21.58
CA GLN A 167 -4.40 -13.48 -20.57
C GLN A 167 -4.20 -12.79 -19.22
N ALA A 168 -4.82 -13.31 -18.17
CA ALA A 168 -4.56 -12.91 -16.79
C ALA A 168 -4.59 -14.13 -15.85
N GLN A 169 -3.49 -14.35 -15.11
CA GLN A 169 -3.19 -15.60 -14.41
C GLN A 169 -3.61 -16.85 -15.22
N TYR A 170 -4.67 -17.54 -14.79
CA TYR A 170 -5.10 -18.84 -15.33
C TYR A 170 -6.14 -18.75 -16.47
N ILE A 171 -6.68 -17.57 -16.79
CA ILE A 171 -7.80 -17.40 -17.72
C ILE A 171 -7.53 -16.35 -18.81
N VAL A 172 -8.37 -16.37 -19.85
CA VAL A 172 -8.53 -15.23 -20.78
C VAL A 172 -9.70 -14.39 -20.28
N VAL A 173 -9.47 -13.10 -20.06
CA VAL A 173 -10.43 -12.14 -19.51
C VAL A 173 -11.09 -11.30 -20.62
N GLY A 174 -12.30 -10.79 -20.37
CA GLY A 174 -12.99 -9.90 -21.30
C GLY A 174 -12.42 -8.48 -21.29
N ASN A 175 -11.99 -8.00 -20.12
CA ASN A 175 -11.42 -6.68 -19.89
C ASN A 175 -9.93 -6.76 -19.50
N ARG A 176 -9.13 -5.78 -19.92
CA ARG A 176 -7.79 -5.47 -19.37
C ARG A 176 -7.71 -3.94 -19.14
N PRO A 177 -7.82 -3.47 -17.90
CA PRO A 177 -7.57 -2.09 -17.55
C PRO A 177 -6.08 -1.73 -17.61
N VAL A 178 -5.81 -0.46 -17.92
CA VAL A 178 -4.54 0.21 -17.71
C VAL A 178 -4.81 1.43 -16.86
N TRP A 179 -4.30 1.43 -15.64
CA TRP A 179 -4.29 2.59 -14.75
C TRP A 179 -3.34 3.65 -15.31
N ILE A 180 -3.81 4.88 -15.41
CA ILE A 180 -3.06 6.03 -15.91
C ILE A 180 -3.07 7.09 -14.83
N ASP A 181 -1.90 7.30 -14.23
CA ASP A 181 -1.69 8.27 -13.17
C ASP A 181 -1.07 9.55 -13.74
N VAL A 182 -1.72 10.69 -13.52
CA VAL A 182 -1.27 12.01 -13.98
C VAL A 182 -0.83 12.82 -12.78
N PHE A 183 0.47 12.85 -12.52
CA PHE A 183 1.05 13.78 -11.54
C PHE A 183 1.04 15.20 -12.11
N ILE A 184 0.52 16.14 -11.33
CA ILE A 184 0.51 17.57 -11.65
C ILE A 184 1.66 18.21 -10.88
N PRO A 185 2.72 18.73 -11.54
CA PRO A 185 3.84 19.34 -10.82
C PRO A 185 3.41 20.52 -9.93
N SER A 186 4.05 20.65 -8.77
CA SER A 186 3.82 21.79 -7.85
C SER A 186 4.04 23.12 -8.57
N GLY A 187 3.12 24.08 -8.38
CA GLY A 187 3.14 25.37 -9.07
C GLY A 187 2.66 25.36 -10.54
N THR A 188 2.10 24.26 -11.06
CA THR A 188 1.50 24.23 -12.40
C THR A 188 0.40 25.31 -12.53
N PRO A 189 0.47 26.23 -13.52
CA PRO A 189 -0.48 27.33 -13.62
C PRO A 189 -1.92 26.88 -13.89
N LYS A 190 -2.91 27.47 -13.18
CA LYS A 190 -4.35 27.21 -13.40
C LYS A 190 -4.73 27.24 -14.88
N GLY A 191 -5.49 26.25 -15.33
CA GLY A 191 -6.07 26.18 -16.67
C GLY A 191 -6.61 24.79 -17.02
N ILE A 192 -7.21 24.68 -18.20
CA ILE A 192 -7.46 23.37 -18.81
C ILE A 192 -6.21 22.94 -19.57
N TYR A 193 -5.78 21.69 -19.35
CA TYR A 193 -4.68 21.05 -20.06
C TYR A 193 -5.21 19.86 -20.85
N THR A 194 -4.90 19.80 -22.15
CA THR A 194 -5.39 18.78 -23.06
C THR A 194 -4.29 17.83 -23.52
N GLY A 195 -4.60 16.54 -23.58
CA GLY A 195 -3.72 15.49 -24.06
C GLY A 195 -4.51 14.34 -24.69
N THR A 196 -3.84 13.23 -24.98
CA THR A 196 -4.46 12.03 -25.56
C THR A 196 -3.89 10.74 -24.96
N VAL A 197 -4.75 9.73 -24.89
CA VAL A 197 -4.35 8.33 -24.69
C VAL A 197 -4.65 7.56 -25.97
N THR A 198 -3.66 6.84 -26.48
CA THR A 198 -3.73 6.06 -27.71
C THR A 198 -3.58 4.58 -27.38
N VAL A 199 -4.57 3.78 -27.79
CA VAL A 199 -4.55 2.32 -27.69
C VAL A 199 -4.09 1.74 -29.02
N GLU A 200 -3.04 0.93 -28.98
CA GLU A 200 -2.47 0.25 -30.14
C GLU A 200 -2.65 -1.28 -30.04
N ARG A 201 -2.67 -1.95 -31.19
CA ARG A 201 -2.53 -3.41 -31.30
C ARG A 201 -1.53 -3.74 -32.41
N PHE A 202 -0.49 -4.49 -32.07
CA PHE A 202 0.66 -4.77 -32.94
C PHE A 202 1.27 -3.51 -33.58
N GLY A 203 1.36 -2.41 -32.82
CA GLY A 203 1.89 -1.11 -33.27
C GLY A 203 1.00 -0.34 -34.24
N LYS A 204 -0.25 -0.77 -34.47
CA LYS A 204 -1.28 -0.01 -35.19
C LYS A 204 -2.24 0.62 -34.19
N VAL A 205 -2.57 1.90 -34.35
CA VAL A 205 -3.61 2.55 -33.55
C VAL A 205 -4.95 1.86 -33.78
N LEU A 206 -5.64 1.52 -32.68
CA LEU A 206 -7.04 1.11 -32.68
C LEU A 206 -7.96 2.29 -32.37
N GLU A 207 -7.62 3.04 -31.32
CA GLU A 207 -8.43 4.14 -30.78
C GLU A 207 -7.50 5.22 -30.20
N THR A 208 -7.94 6.47 -30.23
CA THR A 208 -7.32 7.56 -29.48
C THR A 208 -8.41 8.36 -28.78
N ILE A 209 -8.31 8.47 -27.47
CA ILE A 209 -9.23 9.23 -26.61
C ILE A 209 -8.55 10.52 -26.15
N GLY A 210 -9.32 11.59 -25.99
CA GLY A 210 -8.84 12.84 -25.40
C GLY A 210 -8.77 12.76 -23.88
N VAL A 211 -7.86 13.52 -23.29
CA VAL A 211 -7.80 13.79 -21.84
C VAL A 211 -7.89 15.29 -21.65
N SER A 212 -8.77 15.73 -20.76
CA SER A 212 -8.95 17.12 -20.34
C SER A 212 -8.78 17.21 -18.83
N LEU A 213 -7.75 17.93 -18.38
CA LEU A 213 -7.44 18.13 -16.97
C LEU A 213 -7.70 19.59 -16.58
N GLU A 214 -8.61 19.82 -15.63
CA GLU A 214 -8.76 21.11 -14.95
C GLU A 214 -7.73 21.21 -13.81
N VAL A 215 -6.67 22.02 -14.00
CA VAL A 215 -5.70 22.32 -12.94
C VAL A 215 -6.18 23.50 -12.11
N TYR A 216 -6.35 23.30 -10.79
CA TYR A 216 -6.75 24.34 -9.84
C TYR A 216 -5.63 25.36 -9.55
N GLY A 217 -6.01 26.54 -9.06
CA GLY A 217 -5.12 27.68 -8.81
C GLY A 217 -4.27 27.63 -7.53
N PHE A 218 -3.93 26.45 -7.05
CA PHE A 218 -3.06 26.25 -5.89
C PHE A 218 -2.26 24.95 -6.02
N SER A 219 -1.49 24.58 -4.99
CA SER A 219 -0.81 23.30 -4.93
C SER A 219 -0.83 22.73 -3.52
N LEU A 220 -0.88 21.41 -3.40
CA LEU A 220 -0.74 20.70 -2.14
C LEU A 220 0.68 20.89 -1.57
N PRO A 221 0.85 20.94 -0.24
CA PRO A 221 2.17 21.04 0.37
C PRO A 221 3.07 19.84 0.02
N ASP A 222 4.39 20.09 -0.01
CA ASP A 222 5.43 19.04 -0.10
C ASP A 222 5.52 18.20 1.20
N GLU A 223 4.81 18.61 2.24
CA GLU A 223 4.75 17.97 3.54
C GLU A 223 3.34 17.40 3.73
N THR A 224 3.22 16.11 4.03
CA THR A 224 1.96 15.47 4.41
C THR A 224 1.66 15.79 5.88
N HIS A 225 0.51 16.36 6.23
CA HIS A 225 0.20 16.78 7.60
C HIS A 225 -0.42 15.67 8.45
N ILE A 226 -0.99 14.64 7.84
CA ILE A 226 -1.45 13.41 8.51
C ILE A 226 -0.26 12.45 8.79
N ILE A 227 -0.18 11.91 10.01
CA ILE A 227 0.81 10.88 10.35
C ILE A 227 0.41 9.55 9.71
N THR A 228 1.38 8.87 9.09
CA THR A 228 1.18 7.62 8.37
C THR A 228 2.22 6.59 8.84
N TYR A 229 1.78 5.57 9.56
CA TYR A 229 2.64 4.51 10.08
C TYR A 229 2.49 3.24 9.24
N MET A 230 3.17 3.18 8.09
CA MET A 230 3.13 2.02 7.19
C MET A 230 4.31 1.08 7.48
N ASN A 231 4.07 -0.14 7.95
CA ASN A 231 5.17 -1.04 8.25
C ASN A 231 5.69 -1.79 7.00
N ILE A 232 7.02 -1.86 6.85
CA ILE A 232 7.71 -2.59 5.80
C ILE A 232 8.69 -3.57 6.45
N SER A 233 8.30 -4.84 6.53
CA SER A 233 9.15 -5.89 7.09
C SER A 233 10.37 -6.14 6.21
N LYS A 234 11.54 -5.77 6.73
CA LYS A 234 12.85 -6.11 6.16
C LYS A 234 13.06 -7.62 6.03
N ASN A 235 12.52 -8.41 6.95
CA ASN A 235 12.62 -9.86 6.89
C ASN A 235 11.88 -10.42 5.67
N GLU A 236 10.73 -9.85 5.30
CA GLU A 236 9.99 -10.28 4.11
C GLU A 236 10.68 -9.86 2.80
N VAL A 237 11.19 -8.64 2.72
CA VAL A 237 12.04 -8.21 1.58
C VAL A 237 13.27 -9.13 1.45
N THR A 238 13.96 -9.40 2.55
CA THR A 238 15.17 -10.24 2.56
C THR A 238 14.86 -11.67 2.12
N ARG A 239 13.76 -12.25 2.63
CA ARG A 239 13.30 -13.61 2.32
C ARG A 239 12.86 -13.74 0.86
N PHE A 240 12.02 -12.83 0.37
CA PHE A 240 11.39 -12.93 -0.95
C PHE A 240 12.39 -12.71 -2.10
N TYR A 241 13.36 -11.80 -1.91
CA TYR A 241 14.43 -11.55 -2.89
C TYR A 241 15.63 -12.50 -2.71
N ASN A 242 15.55 -13.49 -1.80
CA ASN A 242 16.63 -14.41 -1.44
C ASN A 242 17.95 -13.70 -1.06
N ALA A 243 17.83 -12.54 -0.43
CA ALA A 243 18.94 -11.63 -0.10
C ALA A 243 19.62 -11.93 1.25
N SER A 244 19.25 -13.03 1.92
CA SER A 244 19.63 -13.42 3.30
C SER A 244 21.14 -13.59 3.59
N GLY A 245 22.01 -13.38 2.60
CA GLY A 245 23.47 -13.33 2.76
C GLY A 245 24.11 -12.02 2.26
N SER A 246 23.34 -11.03 1.84
CA SER A 246 23.81 -9.78 1.23
C SER A 246 23.15 -8.55 1.86
N ALA A 247 23.82 -7.98 2.87
CA ALA A 247 23.39 -6.74 3.49
C ALA A 247 23.30 -5.56 2.48
N PRO A 248 24.23 -5.34 1.53
CA PRO A 248 24.12 -4.24 0.58
C PRO A 248 22.86 -4.31 -0.31
N VAL A 249 22.49 -5.50 -0.78
CA VAL A 249 21.27 -5.70 -1.59
C VAL A 249 20.01 -5.48 -0.74
N THR A 250 20.01 -5.98 0.50
CA THR A 250 18.91 -5.73 1.44
C THR A 250 18.75 -4.23 1.74
N GLU A 251 19.86 -3.50 1.91
CA GLU A 251 19.86 -2.05 2.17
C GLU A 251 19.52 -1.20 0.94
N GLU A 252 19.79 -1.67 -0.27
CA GLU A 252 19.30 -1.05 -1.50
C GLU A 252 17.77 -1.24 -1.60
N LEU A 253 17.29 -2.49 -1.50
CA LEU A 253 15.86 -2.79 -1.57
C LEU A 253 15.07 -2.02 -0.51
N MET A 254 15.48 -2.05 0.76
CA MET A 254 14.79 -1.31 1.82
C MET A 254 14.74 0.20 1.57
N ARG A 255 15.79 0.79 0.99
CA ARG A 255 15.80 2.21 0.59
C ARG A 255 14.82 2.49 -0.55
N ASN A 256 14.69 1.58 -1.52
CA ASN A 256 13.76 1.72 -2.64
C ASN A 256 12.31 1.59 -2.17
N TYR A 257 12.02 0.63 -1.26
CA TYR A 257 10.72 0.49 -0.61
C TYR A 257 10.35 1.71 0.24
N PHE A 258 11.31 2.28 0.99
CA PHE A 258 11.05 3.46 1.80
C PHE A 258 10.88 4.71 0.94
N SER A 259 11.72 4.91 -0.07
CA SER A 259 11.58 6.03 -1.02
C SER A 259 10.21 6.01 -1.69
N PHE A 260 9.75 4.83 -2.11
CA PHE A 260 8.42 4.63 -2.67
C PHE A 260 7.30 5.07 -1.71
N LEU A 261 7.38 4.79 -0.41
CA LEU A 261 6.38 5.31 0.55
C LEU A 261 6.37 6.86 0.55
N PHE A 262 7.53 7.50 0.67
CA PHE A 262 7.64 8.97 0.69
C PHE A 262 7.17 9.61 -0.63
N ASP A 263 7.51 9.00 -1.77
CA ASP A 263 7.06 9.43 -3.11
C ASP A 263 5.52 9.33 -3.25
N HIS A 264 4.84 8.56 -2.39
CA HIS A 264 3.37 8.44 -2.31
C HIS A 264 2.83 8.96 -0.96
N ARG A 265 3.47 10.01 -0.42
CA ARG A 265 3.03 10.77 0.79
C ARG A 265 2.97 9.99 2.12
N MET A 266 3.52 8.78 2.20
CA MET A 266 3.49 7.91 3.40
C MET A 266 4.86 7.81 4.10
N GLU A 267 4.85 7.68 5.43
CA GLU A 267 6.04 7.36 6.24
C GLU A 267 6.02 5.89 6.71
N THR A 268 7.15 5.42 7.28
CA THR A 268 7.27 4.06 7.84
C THR A 268 6.87 4.04 9.32
N TRP A 269 6.26 2.95 9.80
CA TRP A 269 5.97 2.78 11.24
C TRP A 269 7.27 2.63 12.03
N PHE A 270 7.97 1.50 11.86
CA PHE A 270 9.30 1.28 12.44
C PHE A 270 10.38 1.76 11.47
N ASN A 271 11.33 2.53 11.98
CA ASN A 271 12.41 3.11 11.17
C ASN A 271 13.63 2.18 11.18
N ASP A 272 13.43 0.97 10.67
CA ASP A 272 14.42 -0.12 10.61
C ASP A 272 15.85 0.30 10.13
N PRO A 273 16.02 1.22 9.16
CA PRO A 273 17.33 1.73 8.75
C PRO A 273 18.02 2.67 9.74
N LEU A 274 17.26 3.26 10.69
CA LEU A 274 17.70 4.22 11.70
C LEU A 274 18.01 3.58 13.07
N VAL A 275 17.63 2.31 13.28
CA VAL A 275 18.02 1.55 14.47
C VAL A 275 19.55 1.52 14.57
N PRO A 276 20.15 2.02 15.69
CA PRO A 276 21.60 2.07 15.83
C PRO A 276 22.19 0.67 16.02
N GLU A 277 23.46 0.48 15.68
CA GLU A 277 24.20 -0.74 16.02
C GLU A 277 24.44 -0.77 17.55
N ILE A 278 23.94 -1.80 18.24
CA ILE A 278 23.96 -1.91 19.71
C ILE A 278 24.94 -3.00 20.16
N THR A 279 25.98 -2.63 20.92
CA THR A 279 26.93 -3.56 21.54
C THR A 279 26.90 -3.41 23.06
N LEU A 280 26.78 -4.51 23.81
CA LEU A 280 26.95 -4.48 25.27
C LEU A 280 28.37 -4.88 25.68
N LYS A 281 28.93 -4.17 26.67
CA LYS A 281 30.22 -4.47 27.33
C LYS A 281 29.99 -4.49 28.84
N GLY A 282 29.50 -5.62 29.34
CA GLY A 282 28.89 -5.69 30.67
C GLY A 282 27.63 -4.82 30.69
N GLU A 283 27.52 -3.95 31.70
CA GLU A 283 26.39 -3.00 31.79
C GLU A 283 26.51 -1.78 30.86
N LYS A 284 27.64 -1.60 30.15
CA LYS A 284 27.81 -0.46 29.24
C LYS A 284 27.19 -0.74 27.88
N VAL A 285 26.27 0.13 27.46
CA VAL A 285 25.79 0.21 26.08
C VAL A 285 26.78 1.05 25.25
N ASP A 286 27.26 0.50 24.13
CA ASP A 286 27.90 1.25 23.06
C ASP A 286 26.96 1.29 21.85
N LEU A 287 26.67 2.50 21.35
CA LEU A 287 25.84 2.74 20.17
C LEU A 287 26.66 3.31 19.02
N LYS A 288 26.39 2.84 17.80
CA LYS A 288 26.92 3.41 16.55
C LYS A 288 25.76 3.74 15.61
N PHE A 289 25.57 5.03 15.36
CA PHE A 289 24.58 5.56 14.44
C PHE A 289 25.18 5.63 13.03
N ASN A 290 24.38 5.33 12.00
CA ASN A 290 24.76 5.58 10.61
C ASN A 290 24.31 7.00 10.22
N GLU A 291 25.19 7.99 10.41
CA GLU A 291 24.84 9.40 10.21
C GLU A 291 24.38 9.72 8.78
N GLU A 292 24.90 9.04 7.76
CA GLU A 292 24.46 9.20 6.37
C GLU A 292 22.99 8.77 6.17
N ARG A 293 22.57 7.65 6.78
CA ARG A 293 21.15 7.25 6.77
C ARG A 293 20.28 8.25 7.52
N TYR A 294 20.74 8.74 8.67
CA TYR A 294 20.02 9.76 9.43
C TYR A 294 19.86 11.04 8.63
N ASP A 295 20.93 11.59 8.04
CA ASP A 295 20.83 12.82 7.24
C ASP A 295 19.97 12.62 5.98
N TYR A 296 19.93 11.42 5.40
CA TYR A 296 19.02 11.05 4.32
C TYR A 296 17.54 11.06 4.77
N TYR A 297 17.16 10.30 5.80
CA TYR A 297 15.76 10.23 6.22
C TYR A 297 15.27 11.52 6.89
N MET A 298 16.07 12.12 7.78
CA MET A 298 15.66 13.27 8.61
C MET A 298 15.67 14.59 7.84
N ASN A 299 16.61 14.79 6.92
CA ASN A 299 16.77 16.07 6.19
C ASN A 299 16.32 16.00 4.73
N LYS A 300 16.65 14.92 3.98
CA LYS A 300 16.26 14.80 2.57
C LYS A 300 14.80 14.38 2.43
N LEU A 301 14.37 13.34 3.16
CA LEU A 301 12.99 12.84 3.16
C LEU A 301 12.11 13.48 4.23
N LYS A 302 12.68 14.37 5.08
CA LYS A 302 12.00 15.16 6.11
C LYS A 302 11.20 14.35 7.16
N LEU A 303 11.49 13.06 7.33
CA LEU A 303 10.80 12.11 8.22
C LEU A 303 10.38 12.75 9.56
N LYS A 304 9.08 12.70 9.88
CA LYS A 304 8.47 13.40 11.03
C LYS A 304 8.61 12.67 12.34
N ARG A 305 8.60 11.33 12.34
CA ARG A 305 8.69 10.50 13.54
C ARG A 305 9.76 9.43 13.37
N VAL A 306 10.56 9.22 14.42
CA VAL A 306 11.48 8.10 14.54
C VAL A 306 11.11 7.29 15.78
N ILE A 307 10.46 6.16 15.55
CA ILE A 307 9.94 5.24 16.57
C ILE A 307 11.02 4.20 16.90
N LEU A 308 11.72 4.47 18.01
CA LEU A 308 12.68 3.60 18.71
C LEU A 308 11.98 2.49 19.48
N GLU A 309 12.44 1.24 19.45
CA GLU A 309 12.05 0.28 20.49
C GLU A 309 12.60 0.70 21.86
N THR A 310 11.79 0.65 22.92
CA THR A 310 12.27 0.99 24.29
C THR A 310 13.32 0.00 24.78
N VAL A 311 13.18 -1.28 24.42
CA VAL A 311 14.12 -2.35 24.77
C VAL A 311 14.43 -3.22 23.53
N PRO A 312 15.35 -2.78 22.65
CA PRO A 312 15.71 -3.51 21.44
C PRO A 312 16.16 -4.95 21.71
N HIS A 313 15.86 -5.86 20.78
CA HIS A 313 16.17 -7.29 20.87
C HIS A 313 17.66 -7.57 21.12
N GLU A 314 18.56 -6.73 20.59
CA GLU A 314 20.00 -6.77 20.86
C GLU A 314 20.31 -6.72 22.36
N ILE A 315 19.58 -5.93 23.14
CA ILE A 315 19.80 -5.76 24.58
C ILE A 315 19.30 -7.00 25.33
N THR A 316 18.06 -7.44 25.09
CA THR A 316 17.49 -8.61 25.79
C THR A 316 18.31 -9.89 25.53
N ARG A 317 18.71 -10.10 24.27
CA ARG A 317 19.54 -11.23 23.82
C ARG A 317 20.94 -11.24 24.44
N GLN A 318 21.56 -10.06 24.63
CA GLN A 318 22.91 -9.94 25.20
C GLN A 318 22.92 -9.96 26.73
N LEU A 319 21.98 -9.28 27.39
CA LEU A 319 22.05 -8.98 28.83
C LEU A 319 21.63 -10.16 29.72
N LYS A 320 20.59 -10.91 29.33
CA LYS A 320 20.13 -12.13 30.02
C LYS A 320 19.85 -11.98 31.53
N THR A 321 19.42 -10.81 31.96
CA THR A 321 18.90 -10.54 33.31
C THR A 321 17.38 -10.52 33.29
N GLU A 322 16.74 -10.78 34.45
CA GLU A 322 15.31 -10.54 34.63
C GLU A 322 14.92 -9.10 34.22
N PRO A 323 13.78 -8.90 33.53
CA PRO A 323 13.20 -7.58 33.29
C PRO A 323 13.02 -6.79 34.57
N PHE A 324 13.08 -5.46 34.46
CA PHE A 324 12.92 -4.49 35.56
C PHE A 324 13.92 -4.62 36.73
N SER A 325 14.88 -5.56 36.67
CA SER A 325 15.95 -5.68 37.65
C SER A 325 16.86 -4.44 37.67
N PRO A 326 17.58 -4.15 38.78
CA PRO A 326 18.45 -2.98 38.85
C PRO A 326 19.54 -2.92 37.78
N VAL A 327 19.97 -4.08 37.26
CA VAL A 327 20.91 -4.18 36.13
C VAL A 327 20.20 -3.84 34.82
N PHE A 328 19.07 -4.50 34.53
CA PHE A 328 18.24 -4.24 33.34
C PHE A 328 17.90 -2.75 33.21
N ASN A 329 17.43 -2.13 34.30
CA ASN A 329 17.07 -0.71 34.32
C ASN A 329 18.26 0.19 34.01
N ARG A 330 19.47 -0.09 34.52
CA ARG A 330 20.66 0.70 34.18
C ARG A 330 21.03 0.59 32.70
N VAL A 331 20.96 -0.61 32.13
CA VAL A 331 21.30 -0.84 30.72
C VAL A 331 20.28 -0.19 29.79
N VAL A 332 18.98 -0.39 30.04
CA VAL A 332 17.90 0.24 29.25
C VAL A 332 17.98 1.76 29.31
N LYS A 333 18.12 2.35 30.50
CA LYS A 333 18.28 3.81 30.62
C LYS A 333 19.56 4.32 29.94
N SER A 334 20.66 3.57 30.01
CA SER A 334 21.90 3.90 29.28
C SER A 334 21.73 3.86 27.77
N TYR A 335 20.83 3.02 27.23
CA TYR A 335 20.44 3.04 25.82
C TYR A 335 19.61 4.28 25.49
N LEU A 336 18.51 4.49 26.21
CA LEU A 336 17.56 5.59 25.99
C LEU A 336 18.25 6.96 26.02
N THR A 337 19.01 7.26 27.07
CA THR A 337 19.75 8.53 27.19
C THR A 337 20.86 8.67 26.13
N SER A 338 21.41 7.58 25.59
CA SER A 338 22.39 7.65 24.49
C SER A 338 21.74 7.99 23.15
N VAL A 339 20.55 7.47 22.87
CA VAL A 339 19.74 7.83 21.69
C VAL A 339 19.26 9.28 21.79
N GLU A 340 18.62 9.65 22.91
CA GLU A 340 18.17 11.01 23.19
C GLU A 340 19.30 12.03 23.00
N SER A 341 20.50 11.73 23.52
CA SER A 341 21.65 12.64 23.43
C SER A 341 22.23 12.75 22.01
N PHE A 342 21.93 11.82 21.10
CA PHE A 342 22.24 11.95 19.67
C PHE A 342 21.21 12.86 18.99
N PHE A 343 19.91 12.60 19.17
CA PHE A 343 18.82 13.39 18.61
C PHE A 343 18.85 14.86 19.08
N ARG A 344 19.09 15.12 20.38
CA ARG A 344 19.22 16.49 20.91
C ARG A 344 20.40 17.24 20.30
N LYS A 345 21.54 16.57 20.06
CA LYS A 345 22.73 17.19 19.45
C LYS A 345 22.52 17.52 17.97
N ARG A 346 21.74 16.72 17.24
CA ARG A 346 21.39 16.98 15.83
C ARG A 346 20.20 17.92 15.65
N GLY A 347 19.44 18.20 16.72
CA GLY A 347 18.25 19.07 16.65
C GLY A 347 17.00 18.37 16.11
N TRP A 348 16.85 17.07 16.39
CA TRP A 348 15.72 16.23 15.95
C TRP A 348 14.91 15.64 17.11
N LEU A 349 15.10 16.14 18.34
CA LEU A 349 14.50 15.55 19.54
C LEU A 349 12.95 15.58 19.53
N ASP A 350 12.38 16.58 18.85
CA ASP A 350 10.96 16.76 18.52
C ASP A 350 10.36 15.61 17.69
N ARG A 351 11.20 14.73 17.13
CA ARG A 351 10.82 13.62 16.26
C ARG A 351 11.04 12.24 16.88
N LEU A 352 11.76 12.15 18.01
CA LEU A 352 12.04 10.88 18.67
C LEU A 352 10.82 10.41 19.47
N VAL A 353 10.42 9.15 19.31
CA VAL A 353 9.38 8.47 20.09
C VAL A 353 9.92 7.10 20.49
N PHE A 354 9.58 6.62 21.69
CA PHE A 354 9.89 5.26 22.12
C PHE A 354 8.62 4.39 22.19
N ASN A 355 8.63 3.24 21.51
CA ASN A 355 7.53 2.29 21.48
C ASN A 355 7.53 1.35 22.70
N SER A 356 6.34 0.89 23.08
CA SER A 356 6.14 -0.21 24.02
C SER A 356 6.73 -1.52 23.48
N PRO A 357 7.62 -2.21 24.23
CA PRO A 357 8.08 -3.57 23.89
C PRO A 357 6.99 -4.64 23.97
N ILE A 358 5.77 -4.26 24.38
CA ILE A 358 4.57 -5.09 24.38
C ILE A 358 3.57 -4.46 23.42
N ASP A 359 3.25 -5.20 22.37
CA ASP A 359 2.22 -4.90 21.38
C ASP A 359 0.86 -5.40 21.89
N GLU A 360 -0.22 -4.67 21.61
CA GLU A 360 -1.61 -4.94 22.04
C GLU A 360 -1.74 -5.56 23.46
N PRO A 361 -1.32 -4.83 24.53
CA PRO A 361 -1.09 -5.38 25.87
C PRO A 361 -2.36 -5.86 26.59
N ASN A 362 -2.88 -7.04 26.24
CA ASN A 362 -4.22 -7.52 26.59
C ASN A 362 -4.39 -8.27 27.94
N THR A 363 -3.46 -8.14 28.90
CA THR A 363 -3.64 -8.68 30.26
C THR A 363 -3.19 -7.70 31.35
N LYS A 364 -3.60 -7.97 32.60
CA LYS A 364 -3.13 -7.23 33.79
C LYS A 364 -1.61 -7.11 33.85
N LYS A 365 -0.89 -8.20 33.55
CA LYS A 365 0.58 -8.22 33.57
C LYS A 365 1.15 -7.28 32.51
N ASP A 366 0.55 -7.29 31.33
CA ASP A 366 1.02 -6.52 30.18
C ASP A 366 0.77 -5.02 30.38
N TYR A 367 -0.37 -4.65 30.96
CA TYR A 367 -0.63 -3.29 31.45
C TYR A 367 0.35 -2.87 32.57
N GLU A 368 0.68 -3.77 33.51
CA GLU A 368 1.66 -3.49 34.58
C GLU A 368 3.08 -3.28 34.01
N GLU A 369 3.53 -4.14 33.10
CA GLU A 369 4.86 -4.03 32.48
C GLU A 369 4.96 -2.87 31.48
N THR A 370 3.89 -2.54 30.74
CA THR A 370 3.82 -1.36 29.86
C THR A 370 4.00 -0.07 30.66
N ARG A 371 3.35 0.04 31.84
CA ARG A 371 3.58 1.17 32.77
C ARG A 371 5.03 1.24 33.27
N LEU A 372 5.65 0.10 33.55
CA LEU A 372 7.06 0.04 33.97
C LEU A 372 8.02 0.45 32.83
N TYR A 373 7.76 0.06 31.58
CA TYR A 373 8.54 0.51 30.42
C TYR A 373 8.39 2.02 30.18
N ALA A 374 7.17 2.55 30.27
CA ALA A 374 6.93 3.99 30.21
C ALA A 374 7.69 4.75 31.31
N GLN A 375 7.71 4.24 32.56
CA GLN A 375 8.51 4.81 33.64
C GLN A 375 10.01 4.80 33.34
N LEU A 376 10.56 3.74 32.72
CA LEU A 376 11.97 3.72 32.33
C LEU A 376 12.31 4.79 31.29
N VAL A 377 11.39 5.11 30.37
CA VAL A 377 11.53 6.23 29.41
C VAL A 377 11.46 7.57 30.14
N HIS A 378 10.40 7.83 30.90
CA HIS A 378 10.20 9.12 31.58
C HIS A 378 11.27 9.45 32.61
N GLU A 379 11.86 8.44 33.28
CA GLU A 379 12.97 8.64 34.21
C GLU A 379 14.36 8.75 33.54
N ALA A 380 14.50 8.40 32.26
CA ALA A 380 15.77 8.45 31.53
C ALA A 380 15.89 9.62 30.55
N VAL A 381 14.77 9.98 29.91
CA VAL A 381 14.70 10.92 28.79
C VAL A 381 13.46 11.83 28.89
N PRO A 382 13.33 12.65 29.96
CA PRO A 382 12.12 13.45 30.19
C PRO A 382 11.75 14.34 28.99
N GLY A 383 10.51 14.21 28.53
CA GLY A 383 9.96 14.96 27.39
C GLY A 383 10.05 14.23 26.04
N VAL A 384 10.58 13.00 25.98
CA VAL A 384 10.44 12.11 24.82
C VAL A 384 9.14 11.28 24.97
N PRO A 385 8.22 11.29 23.99
CA PRO A 385 6.97 10.51 24.07
C PRO A 385 7.21 9.00 24.13
N PHE A 386 6.37 8.31 24.93
CA PHE A 386 6.20 6.86 24.90
C PHE A 386 4.89 6.50 24.17
N LEU A 387 4.96 5.52 23.25
CA LEU A 387 3.86 5.07 22.39
C LEU A 387 3.40 3.66 22.76
N SER A 388 2.09 3.39 22.64
CA SER A 388 1.52 2.05 22.79
C SER A 388 0.40 1.80 21.77
N THR A 389 0.37 0.61 21.18
CA THR A 389 -0.76 0.07 20.39
C THR A 389 -1.86 -0.38 21.35
N GLU A 390 -2.63 0.57 21.88
CA GLU A 390 -3.67 0.34 22.89
C GLU A 390 -4.64 1.53 22.96
N SER A 391 -5.84 1.30 23.49
CA SER A 391 -6.82 2.31 23.91
C SER A 391 -6.39 3.04 25.20
N PRO A 392 -6.68 4.34 25.35
CA PRO A 392 -6.55 5.01 26.65
C PRO A 392 -7.55 4.50 27.70
N VAL A 393 -8.61 3.81 27.30
CA VAL A 393 -9.60 3.16 28.19
C VAL A 393 -9.45 1.64 28.07
N SER A 394 -9.12 0.98 29.19
CA SER A 394 -8.85 -0.46 29.26
C SER A 394 -10.13 -1.30 29.33
N ASP A 395 -10.27 -2.29 28.45
CA ASP A 395 -11.42 -3.23 28.41
C ASP A 395 -11.76 -3.90 29.75
N ASN A 396 -10.76 -4.11 30.61
CA ASN A 396 -10.95 -4.61 31.97
C ASN A 396 -10.29 -3.67 33.00
N PRO A 397 -11.07 -2.97 33.85
CA PRO A 397 -10.56 -2.09 34.90
C PRO A 397 -9.59 -2.74 35.90
N GLU A 398 -9.59 -4.07 36.08
CA GLU A 398 -8.64 -4.76 36.95
C GLU A 398 -7.19 -4.73 36.43
N TRP A 399 -6.99 -4.43 35.15
CA TRP A 399 -5.68 -4.22 34.53
C TRP A 399 -5.12 -2.82 34.85
N GLY A 400 -5.98 -1.87 35.20
CA GLY A 400 -5.65 -0.47 35.47
C GLY A 400 -5.28 0.32 34.21
N THR A 401 -5.34 1.65 34.26
CA THR A 401 -5.13 2.50 33.07
C THR A 401 -3.65 2.64 32.63
N LEU A 402 -3.42 2.96 31.36
CA LEU A 402 -2.14 3.44 30.82
C LEU A 402 -2.05 4.98 30.75
N ARG A 403 -3.16 5.70 31.00
CA ARG A 403 -3.22 7.16 30.93
C ARG A 403 -2.29 7.80 31.95
N GLY A 404 -1.53 8.81 31.53
CA GLY A 404 -0.46 9.42 32.34
C GLY A 404 0.85 8.63 32.40
N TYR A 405 0.94 7.48 31.70
CA TYR A 405 2.19 6.74 31.46
C TYR A 405 2.52 6.76 29.96
N VAL A 406 1.56 6.37 29.12
CA VAL A 406 1.62 6.50 27.66
C VAL A 406 1.28 7.94 27.26
N ASN A 407 1.99 8.46 26.25
CA ASN A 407 1.71 9.76 25.63
C ASN A 407 0.99 9.59 24.30
N ASN A 408 1.46 8.65 23.48
CA ASN A 408 0.96 8.43 22.13
C ASN A 408 0.19 7.10 22.08
N PHE A 409 -1.09 7.16 21.72
CA PHE A 409 -1.97 5.98 21.67
C PHE A 409 -2.30 5.64 20.22
N CYS A 410 -2.05 4.40 19.81
CA CYS A 410 -2.54 3.86 18.54
C CYS A 410 -3.71 2.91 18.81
N VAL A 411 -4.94 3.40 18.59
CA VAL A 411 -6.18 2.74 19.02
C VAL A 411 -6.79 1.90 17.89
N HIS A 412 -7.31 0.72 18.21
CA HIS A 412 -7.98 -0.11 17.20
C HIS A 412 -9.27 0.53 16.71
N GLY A 413 -9.54 0.46 15.40
CA GLY A 413 -10.70 1.07 14.76
C GLY A 413 -12.04 0.72 15.42
N ASN A 414 -12.22 -0.54 15.84
CA ASN A 414 -13.42 -1.02 16.55
C ASN A 414 -13.74 -0.20 17.81
N ALA A 415 -12.72 0.31 18.53
CA ALA A 415 -12.91 1.09 19.75
C ALA A 415 -13.22 2.58 19.50
N LEU A 416 -12.97 3.10 18.29
CA LEU A 416 -13.09 4.55 18.01
C LEU A 416 -14.50 5.10 18.28
N ASN A 417 -15.54 4.27 18.16
CA ASN A 417 -16.91 4.76 18.36
C ASN A 417 -17.35 4.88 19.83
N ASP A 418 -16.59 4.35 20.78
CA ASP A 418 -16.91 4.42 22.20
C ASP A 418 -16.81 5.87 22.76
N PRO A 419 -17.80 6.36 23.55
CA PRO A 419 -17.78 7.72 24.10
C PRO A 419 -16.66 7.98 25.12
N GLU A 420 -16.28 7.00 25.93
CA GLU A 420 -15.21 7.13 26.92
C GLU A 420 -13.84 7.13 26.23
N VAL A 421 -13.64 6.30 25.21
CA VAL A 421 -12.43 6.30 24.35
C VAL A 421 -12.29 7.65 23.64
N LYS A 422 -13.36 8.16 23.00
CA LYS A 422 -13.40 9.49 22.37
C LYS A 422 -12.98 10.60 23.35
N GLN A 423 -13.56 10.61 24.55
CA GLN A 423 -13.28 11.62 25.56
C GLN A 423 -11.84 11.50 26.11
N ALA A 424 -11.38 10.28 26.37
CA ALA A 424 -10.03 10.04 26.87
C ALA A 424 -8.95 10.43 25.85
N LEU A 425 -9.16 10.18 24.55
CA LEU A 425 -8.24 10.61 23.48
C LEU A 425 -8.09 12.13 23.43
N LEU A 426 -9.20 12.88 23.48
CA LEU A 426 -9.17 14.35 23.55
C LEU A 426 -8.43 14.84 24.81
N GLU A 427 -8.59 14.15 25.94
CA GLU A 427 -7.90 14.47 27.19
C GLU A 427 -6.39 14.17 27.17
N GLU A 428 -5.92 13.14 26.45
CA GLU A 428 -4.48 12.90 26.27
C GLU A 428 -3.87 13.82 25.20
N GLN A 429 -4.57 14.09 24.09
CA GLN A 429 -4.16 15.10 23.10
C GLN A 429 -4.04 16.50 23.72
N ALA A 430 -4.93 16.87 24.64
CA ALA A 430 -4.86 18.13 25.38
C ALA A 430 -3.61 18.25 26.30
N LYS A 431 -2.90 17.16 26.56
CA LYS A 431 -1.60 17.13 27.28
C LYS A 431 -0.39 17.19 26.34
N GLY A 432 -0.61 17.24 25.03
CA GLY A 432 0.43 17.15 24.00
C GLY A 432 0.75 15.72 23.55
N GLY A 433 -0.10 14.73 23.87
CA GLY A 433 -0.01 13.38 23.31
C GLY A 433 -0.53 13.30 21.87
N GLU A 434 -0.17 12.24 21.14
CA GLU A 434 -0.68 11.98 19.79
C GLU A 434 -1.66 10.79 19.78
N ALA A 435 -2.72 10.90 18.99
CA ALA A 435 -3.70 9.85 18.78
C ALA A 435 -3.60 9.34 17.34
N THR A 436 -3.28 8.07 17.13
CA THR A 436 -3.41 7.38 15.83
C THR A 436 -4.39 6.23 15.96
N TRP A 437 -4.84 5.68 14.83
CA TRP A 437 -5.69 4.48 14.82
C TRP A 437 -5.26 3.48 13.75
N TYR A 438 -5.75 2.24 13.85
CA TYR A 438 -5.42 1.19 12.89
C TYR A 438 -6.59 0.26 12.60
N ILE A 439 -6.46 -0.43 11.47
CA ILE A 439 -7.35 -1.48 10.99
C ILE A 439 -6.58 -2.80 11.06
N SER A 440 -7.23 -3.84 11.59
CA SER A 440 -6.69 -5.20 11.69
C SER A 440 -7.71 -6.24 11.20
N CYS A 441 -7.39 -7.52 11.35
CA CYS A 441 -8.18 -8.66 10.86
C CYS A 441 -9.61 -8.78 11.45
N ASP A 442 -9.85 -8.23 12.64
CA ASP A 442 -11.14 -8.25 13.35
C ASP A 442 -12.01 -7.00 13.09
N GLN A 443 -11.55 -6.07 12.23
CA GLN A 443 -12.23 -4.79 11.98
C GLN A 443 -13.67 -4.99 11.48
N ALA A 444 -14.65 -4.60 12.30
CA ALA A 444 -16.05 -4.98 12.08
C ALA A 444 -16.74 -4.10 11.02
N TYR A 445 -17.16 -4.74 9.91
CA TYR A 445 -18.05 -4.14 8.91
C TYR A 445 -19.29 -3.50 9.58
N PRO A 446 -19.73 -2.28 9.21
CA PRO A 446 -19.40 -1.51 7.99
C PRO A 446 -18.22 -0.54 8.06
N GLN A 447 -17.33 -0.66 9.05
CA GLN A 447 -16.07 0.10 9.11
C GLN A 447 -15.16 -0.19 7.88
N PRO A 448 -14.23 0.71 7.51
CA PRO A 448 -13.38 0.51 6.32
C PRO A 448 -12.43 -0.67 6.48
N ASN A 449 -12.04 -1.30 5.36
CA ASN A 449 -10.92 -2.24 5.36
C ASN A 449 -10.09 -2.20 4.07
N TYR A 450 -8.85 -2.67 4.15
CA TYR A 450 -7.85 -2.77 3.09
C TYR A 450 -7.93 -4.07 2.27
N PHE A 451 -9.02 -4.85 2.34
CA PHE A 451 -9.13 -6.09 1.55
C PHE A 451 -9.27 -5.83 0.04
N ILE A 452 -8.78 -6.74 -0.79
CA ILE A 452 -8.88 -6.65 -2.26
C ILE A 452 -10.35 -6.68 -2.71
N ASP A 453 -11.21 -7.47 -2.06
CA ASP A 453 -12.66 -7.50 -2.29
C ASP A 453 -13.47 -6.50 -1.45
N ALA A 454 -12.84 -5.62 -0.67
CA ALA A 454 -13.53 -4.48 -0.04
C ALA A 454 -13.89 -3.40 -1.08
N PRO A 455 -14.88 -2.52 -0.81
CA PRO A 455 -15.20 -1.39 -1.68
C PRO A 455 -13.97 -0.49 -1.89
N ALA A 456 -13.82 0.07 -3.09
CA ALA A 456 -12.63 0.83 -3.46
C ALA A 456 -12.38 2.07 -2.58
N LEU A 457 -13.45 2.70 -2.11
CA LEU A 457 -13.37 3.91 -1.27
C LEU A 457 -13.01 3.64 0.19
N ASP A 458 -12.97 2.38 0.66
CA ASP A 458 -12.63 2.06 2.05
C ASP A 458 -11.21 2.55 2.46
N PRO A 459 -10.11 2.25 1.71
CA PRO A 459 -8.80 2.85 1.98
C PRO A 459 -8.79 4.38 1.83
N LEU A 460 -9.48 4.91 0.81
CA LEU A 460 -9.54 6.36 0.54
C LEU A 460 -10.18 7.14 1.69
N MET A 461 -11.17 6.55 2.35
CA MET A 461 -11.89 7.18 3.46
C MET A 461 -11.15 7.08 4.81
N VAL A 462 -10.00 6.39 4.91
CA VAL A 462 -9.23 6.31 6.16
C VAL A 462 -8.72 7.70 6.63
N PRO A 463 -8.07 8.54 5.80
CA PRO A 463 -7.70 9.90 6.20
C PRO A 463 -8.91 10.80 6.50
N TRP A 464 -10.02 10.67 5.75
CA TRP A 464 -11.28 11.36 6.01
C TRP A 464 -11.87 11.01 7.39
N ILE A 465 -11.80 9.73 7.78
CA ILE A 465 -12.19 9.25 9.12
C ILE A 465 -11.20 9.76 10.18
N THR A 466 -9.89 9.70 9.92
CA THR A 466 -8.86 10.22 10.83
C THR A 466 -9.14 11.68 11.21
N GLU A 467 -9.44 12.50 10.20
CA GLU A 467 -9.85 13.89 10.37
C GLU A 467 -11.19 14.03 11.13
N ARG A 468 -12.21 13.23 10.77
CA ARG A 468 -13.52 13.27 11.43
C ARG A 468 -13.44 13.06 12.95
N TYR A 469 -12.44 12.29 13.39
CA TYR A 469 -12.14 12.00 14.80
C TYR A 469 -11.06 12.92 15.40
N LYS A 470 -10.51 13.87 14.62
CA LYS A 470 -9.43 14.80 15.04
C LYS A 470 -8.16 14.08 15.52
N MET A 471 -7.91 12.91 14.96
CA MET A 471 -6.71 12.10 15.23
C MET A 471 -5.52 12.63 14.42
N ASN A 472 -4.32 12.38 14.92
CA ASN A 472 -3.06 12.82 14.30
C ASN A 472 -2.70 11.98 13.05
N GLY A 473 -3.21 10.76 12.93
CA GLY A 473 -2.83 9.85 11.86
C GLY A 473 -3.40 8.44 11.97
N PHE A 474 -2.88 7.54 11.14
CA PHE A 474 -3.25 6.12 11.14
C PHE A 474 -2.04 5.20 10.93
N LEU A 475 -2.23 3.91 11.19
CA LEU A 475 -1.25 2.84 11.08
C LEU A 475 -1.79 1.69 10.23
N TYR A 476 -0.89 1.03 9.48
CA TYR A 476 -1.15 -0.29 8.91
C TYR A 476 0.02 -1.24 9.22
N TRP A 477 -0.32 -2.34 9.91
CA TRP A 477 0.61 -3.19 10.65
C TRP A 477 1.64 -3.92 9.78
N ALA A 478 1.35 -4.14 8.50
CA ALA A 478 2.29 -4.57 7.47
C ALA A 478 1.76 -4.26 6.07
N ALA A 479 2.58 -3.64 5.22
CA ALA A 479 2.27 -3.50 3.79
C ALA A 479 2.86 -4.62 2.92
N ASN A 480 3.68 -5.54 3.49
CA ASN A 480 4.43 -6.57 2.76
C ASN A 480 4.56 -7.94 3.48
N PHE A 481 3.57 -8.34 4.29
CA PHE A 481 3.56 -9.60 5.04
C PHE A 481 3.33 -10.81 4.11
N TRP A 482 4.40 -11.30 3.48
CA TRP A 482 4.31 -12.33 2.44
C TRP A 482 4.67 -13.74 2.90
N ASN A 483 4.79 -14.02 4.21
CA ASN A 483 5.30 -15.30 4.71
C ASN A 483 4.27 -16.44 4.82
N GLN A 484 2.97 -16.15 4.80
CA GLN A 484 1.92 -17.19 4.79
C GLN A 484 1.37 -17.49 3.38
N THR A 485 1.53 -16.59 2.41
CA THR A 485 1.29 -16.86 0.98
C THR A 485 2.51 -17.54 0.33
N PRO A 486 2.34 -18.45 -0.65
CA PRO A 486 3.44 -18.94 -1.48
C PRO A 486 4.02 -17.86 -2.40
N ASP A 487 3.19 -16.92 -2.86
CA ASP A 487 3.56 -15.79 -3.74
C ASP A 487 2.36 -14.82 -3.79
N PRO A 488 2.47 -13.55 -3.33
CA PRO A 488 1.34 -12.63 -3.28
C PRO A 488 0.76 -12.31 -4.68
N TRP A 489 1.55 -12.44 -5.76
CA TRP A 489 1.05 -12.30 -7.13
C TRP A 489 0.17 -13.48 -7.58
N LEU A 490 0.26 -14.62 -6.89
CA LEU A 490 -0.46 -15.86 -7.21
C LEU A 490 -1.70 -16.02 -6.35
N ASP A 491 -1.54 -15.86 -5.03
CA ASP A 491 -2.53 -16.13 -3.99
C ASP A 491 -2.66 -14.90 -3.08
N PRO A 492 -3.85 -14.27 -3.01
CA PRO A 492 -4.04 -13.03 -2.28
C PRO A 492 -4.03 -13.22 -0.75
N VAL A 493 -4.05 -14.45 -0.23
CA VAL A 493 -4.19 -14.68 1.22
C VAL A 493 -2.82 -14.58 1.91
N THR A 494 -2.39 -13.35 2.13
CA THR A 494 -1.11 -12.99 2.74
C THR A 494 -1.08 -13.23 4.26
N PHE A 495 -2.23 -13.16 4.95
CA PHE A 495 -2.36 -13.38 6.39
C PHE A 495 -3.41 -14.47 6.70
N ILE A 496 -3.04 -15.74 6.49
CA ILE A 496 -3.87 -16.93 6.77
C ILE A 496 -4.31 -16.98 8.24
N SER A 497 -3.46 -16.63 9.21
CA SER A 497 -3.83 -16.56 10.64
C SER A 497 -4.91 -15.51 10.94
N GLY A 498 -5.13 -14.54 10.03
CA GLY A 498 -6.24 -13.60 10.09
C GLY A 498 -7.63 -14.26 10.08
N PHE A 499 -7.72 -15.52 9.67
CA PHE A 499 -8.94 -16.34 9.76
C PHE A 499 -9.47 -16.46 11.20
N GLU A 500 -8.59 -16.51 12.21
CA GLU A 500 -9.00 -16.70 13.60
C GLU A 500 -9.60 -15.42 14.21
N CYS A 501 -8.93 -14.27 14.06
CA CYS A 501 -9.43 -12.97 14.55
C CYS A 501 -10.61 -12.40 13.75
N SER A 502 -10.71 -12.68 12.44
CA SER A 502 -11.87 -12.24 11.63
C SER A 502 -13.17 -13.02 11.89
N GLY A 503 -13.15 -14.06 12.73
CA GLY A 503 -14.30 -14.94 12.92
C GLY A 503 -14.56 -15.89 11.75
N GLY A 504 -13.54 -16.20 10.95
CA GLY A 504 -13.59 -17.21 9.88
C GLY A 504 -13.69 -16.68 8.45
N TYR A 505 -13.32 -15.42 8.19
CA TYR A 505 -13.19 -14.91 6.82
C TYR A 505 -11.80 -15.20 6.24
N VAL A 506 -11.69 -15.17 4.90
CA VAL A 506 -10.42 -15.33 4.19
C VAL A 506 -9.95 -13.95 3.75
N LEU A 507 -8.86 -13.45 4.33
CA LEU A 507 -8.48 -12.04 4.23
C LEU A 507 -7.56 -11.77 3.04
N ASN A 508 -8.15 -11.31 1.94
CA ASN A 508 -7.51 -11.13 0.65
C ASN A 508 -6.72 -9.81 0.61
N GLY A 509 -5.41 -9.90 0.53
CA GLY A 509 -4.48 -8.76 0.55
C GLY A 509 -4.21 -8.20 1.94
N GLU A 510 -4.63 -8.89 3.02
CA GLU A 510 -4.41 -8.41 4.38
C GLU A 510 -2.96 -8.61 4.82
N GLY A 511 -2.39 -7.59 5.45
CA GLY A 511 -0.95 -7.45 5.65
C GLY A 511 -0.18 -7.13 4.35
N SER A 512 -0.84 -6.76 3.24
CA SER A 512 -0.17 -6.55 1.96
C SER A 512 -0.84 -5.51 1.06
N LEU A 513 -0.41 -4.24 1.14
CA LEU A 513 -0.81 -3.17 0.22
C LEU A 513 0.11 -3.01 -1.00
N ILE A 514 1.29 -3.62 -1.00
CA ILE A 514 2.26 -3.59 -2.10
C ILE A 514 2.70 -5.00 -2.50
N TYR A 515 3.32 -5.12 -3.67
CA TYR A 515 3.79 -6.36 -4.28
C TYR A 515 5.32 -6.37 -4.46
N PRO A 516 5.96 -7.56 -4.50
CA PRO A 516 7.39 -7.68 -4.75
C PRO A 516 7.72 -7.56 -6.24
N GLY A 517 8.53 -6.57 -6.61
CA GLY A 517 8.80 -6.22 -8.01
C GLY A 517 9.58 -7.28 -8.81
N ASN A 518 10.33 -8.17 -8.16
CA ASN A 518 11.14 -9.21 -8.81
C ASN A 518 10.32 -10.32 -9.50
N HIS A 519 9.00 -10.37 -9.32
CA HIS A 519 8.10 -11.34 -9.96
C HIS A 519 7.15 -10.71 -11.01
N THR A 520 7.23 -9.40 -11.24
CA THR A 520 6.30 -8.65 -12.13
C THR A 520 6.20 -9.26 -13.52
N ARG A 521 7.34 -9.68 -14.11
CA ARG A 521 7.39 -10.30 -15.44
C ARG A 521 6.73 -11.67 -15.49
N ARG A 522 6.85 -12.44 -14.42
CA ARG A 522 6.27 -13.78 -14.31
C ARG A 522 4.73 -13.75 -14.38
N TYR A 523 4.11 -12.68 -13.85
CA TYR A 523 2.65 -12.60 -13.69
C TYR A 523 1.96 -11.64 -14.66
N THR A 524 2.64 -10.59 -15.13
CA THR A 524 2.04 -9.56 -16.01
C THR A 524 2.71 -9.44 -17.39
N GLY A 525 3.88 -10.06 -17.56
CA GLY A 525 4.74 -9.91 -18.74
C GLY A 525 5.61 -8.65 -18.73
N GLN A 526 5.26 -7.61 -17.96
CA GLN A 526 6.01 -6.35 -17.85
C GLN A 526 7.37 -6.55 -17.16
N PRO A 527 8.38 -5.67 -17.33
CA PRO A 527 9.67 -5.81 -16.66
C PRO A 527 9.58 -5.90 -15.13
N ASP A 528 10.51 -6.65 -14.54
CA ASP A 528 10.67 -6.73 -13.09
C ASP A 528 11.19 -5.40 -12.52
N VAL A 529 10.67 -5.02 -11.35
CA VAL A 529 10.92 -3.73 -10.69
C VAL A 529 11.92 -3.92 -9.54
N ASN A 530 12.92 -3.03 -9.45
CA ASN A 530 13.90 -3.03 -8.35
C ASN A 530 13.34 -2.35 -7.09
N GLY A 531 12.31 -2.93 -6.50
CA GLY A 531 11.58 -2.33 -5.39
C GLY A 531 10.14 -2.85 -5.29
N PRO A 532 9.25 -2.11 -4.61
CA PRO A 532 7.84 -2.46 -4.55
C PRO A 532 7.15 -2.24 -5.89
N VAL A 533 6.02 -2.89 -6.07
CA VAL A 533 4.99 -2.55 -7.05
C VAL A 533 3.72 -2.18 -6.30
N SER A 534 3.02 -1.15 -6.77
CA SER A 534 1.84 -0.62 -6.08
C SER A 534 0.60 -1.50 -6.22
N SER A 535 -0.47 -1.13 -5.52
CA SER A 535 -1.82 -1.64 -5.74
C SER A 535 -2.84 -0.51 -5.84
N ILE A 536 -4.00 -0.80 -6.45
CA ILE A 536 -5.17 0.09 -6.45
C ILE A 536 -5.49 0.56 -5.02
N ARG A 537 -5.42 -0.32 -4.02
CA ARG A 537 -5.69 0.02 -2.62
C ARG A 537 -4.67 0.99 -2.02
N PHE A 538 -3.41 0.90 -2.44
CA PHE A 538 -2.34 1.80 -1.99
C PHE A 538 -2.45 3.18 -2.64
N GLU A 539 -2.74 3.26 -3.94
CA GLU A 539 -3.01 4.52 -4.63
C GLU A 539 -4.25 5.23 -4.09
N LEU A 540 -5.33 4.48 -3.81
CA LEU A 540 -6.55 5.05 -3.21
C LEU A 540 -6.33 5.53 -1.77
N LEU A 541 -5.40 4.91 -1.02
CA LEU A 541 -4.96 5.43 0.28
C LEU A 541 -4.14 6.73 0.12
N ARG A 542 -3.29 6.84 -0.91
CA ARG A 542 -2.59 8.09 -1.25
C ARG A 542 -3.58 9.19 -1.63
N GLU A 543 -4.57 8.89 -2.46
CA GLU A 543 -5.64 9.83 -2.81
C GLU A 543 -6.38 10.37 -1.57
N GLY A 544 -6.67 9.52 -0.59
CA GLY A 544 -7.25 9.95 0.68
C GLY A 544 -6.32 10.88 1.48
N ILE A 545 -5.00 10.64 1.41
CA ILE A 545 -4.00 11.52 2.03
C ILE A 545 -3.94 12.87 1.29
N GLU A 546 -4.07 12.86 -0.04
CA GLU A 546 -4.13 14.08 -0.86
C GLU A 546 -5.41 14.89 -0.54
N ASP A 547 -6.57 14.23 -0.37
CA ASP A 547 -7.80 14.85 0.16
C ASP A 547 -7.61 15.46 1.56
N TYR A 548 -6.83 14.81 2.44
CA TYR A 548 -6.50 15.37 3.76
C TYR A 548 -5.71 16.68 3.63
N GLU A 549 -4.82 16.82 2.64
CA GLU A 549 -4.10 18.07 2.40
C GLU A 549 -5.01 19.20 1.90
N TYR A 550 -6.09 18.91 1.15
CA TYR A 550 -7.13 19.91 0.87
C TYR A 550 -7.79 20.41 2.16
N ILE A 551 -8.15 19.49 3.05
CA ILE A 551 -8.80 19.80 4.34
C ILE A 551 -7.86 20.60 5.24
N TRP A 552 -6.58 20.22 5.31
CA TRP A 552 -5.55 20.93 6.06
C TRP A 552 -5.35 22.34 5.51
N LEU A 553 -5.22 22.49 4.18
CA LEU A 553 -5.11 23.80 3.53
C LEU A 553 -6.33 24.69 3.81
N LEU A 554 -7.56 24.15 3.83
CA LEU A 554 -8.76 24.95 4.12
C LEU A 554 -8.73 25.55 5.53
N LYS A 555 -8.29 24.78 6.52
CA LYS A 555 -8.10 25.25 7.90
C LYS A 555 -7.02 26.34 7.97
N GLU A 556 -5.85 26.08 7.38
CA GLU A 556 -4.70 26.98 7.37
C GLU A 556 -4.98 28.29 6.59
N LYS A 557 -5.84 28.24 5.56
CA LYS A 557 -6.34 29.43 4.85
C LYS A 557 -7.55 30.11 5.54
N GLY A 558 -7.89 29.69 6.76
CA GLY A 558 -8.84 30.40 7.62
C GLY A 558 -10.30 30.00 7.47
N ASP A 559 -10.62 28.88 6.83
CA ASP A 559 -11.98 28.30 6.80
C ASP A 559 -12.05 26.86 7.34
N PRO A 560 -11.71 26.64 8.63
CA PRO A 560 -11.88 25.34 9.28
C PRO A 560 -13.35 24.95 9.42
N ALA A 561 -14.29 25.91 9.39
CA ALA A 561 -15.72 25.64 9.52
C ALA A 561 -16.27 24.90 8.30
N PHE A 562 -15.91 25.35 7.09
CA PHE A 562 -16.23 24.67 5.83
C PHE A 562 -15.53 23.32 5.72
N ALA A 563 -14.25 23.24 6.09
CA ALA A 563 -13.49 21.98 6.11
C ALA A 563 -14.18 20.91 6.98
N ASP A 564 -14.54 21.28 8.21
CA ASP A 564 -15.27 20.42 9.14
C ASP A 564 -16.69 20.07 8.66
N GLU A 565 -17.33 20.92 7.85
CA GLU A 565 -18.65 20.62 7.25
C GLU A 565 -18.54 19.57 6.14
N ILE A 566 -17.60 19.74 5.21
CA ILE A 566 -17.34 18.77 4.14
C ILE A 566 -17.00 17.39 4.73
N VAL A 567 -16.16 17.34 5.78
CA VAL A 567 -15.84 16.09 6.48
C VAL A 567 -17.07 15.47 7.17
N ARG A 568 -17.90 16.25 7.87
CA ARG A 568 -19.14 15.73 8.50
C ARG A 568 -20.15 15.21 7.48
N ASN A 569 -20.19 15.77 6.28
CA ASN A 569 -21.07 15.33 5.21
C ASN A 569 -20.61 13.99 4.60
N MET A 570 -19.30 13.75 4.52
CA MET A 570 -18.71 12.50 4.03
C MET A 570 -18.58 11.41 5.11
N VAL A 571 -18.41 11.78 6.38
CA VAL A 571 -18.19 10.85 7.50
C VAL A 571 -19.04 11.26 8.72
N ILE A 572 -20.07 10.47 9.03
CA ILE A 572 -20.81 10.60 10.30
C ILE A 572 -19.97 9.99 11.42
N ASP A 573 -19.45 8.78 11.22
CA ASP A 573 -18.59 8.02 12.14
C ASP A 573 -17.82 6.91 11.38
N VAL A 574 -16.92 6.18 12.05
CA VAL A 574 -16.03 5.15 11.45
C VAL A 574 -16.79 4.02 10.74
N SER A 575 -18.03 3.72 11.16
CA SER A 575 -18.92 2.72 10.53
C SER A 575 -19.90 3.35 9.53
N THR A 576 -20.15 4.66 9.62
CA THR A 576 -21.14 5.39 8.81
C THR A 576 -20.48 6.51 8.02
N PHE A 577 -20.01 6.18 6.82
CA PHE A 577 -19.34 7.11 5.89
C PHE A 577 -19.73 6.84 4.43
N SER A 578 -19.56 7.84 3.57
CA SER A 578 -19.94 7.73 2.16
C SER A 578 -19.03 6.77 1.40
N ARG A 579 -19.66 5.90 0.61
CA ARG A 579 -19.04 5.05 -0.41
C ARG A 579 -19.58 5.41 -1.81
N ASN A 580 -19.99 6.68 -2.00
CA ASN A 580 -20.53 7.20 -3.25
C ASN A 580 -19.51 8.11 -3.96
N LEU A 581 -18.99 7.67 -5.12
CA LEU A 581 -18.01 8.45 -5.88
C LEU A 581 -18.55 9.84 -6.27
N ALA A 582 -19.86 10.00 -6.53
CA ALA A 582 -20.41 11.30 -6.89
C ALA A 582 -20.32 12.32 -5.74
N GLU A 583 -20.45 11.87 -4.49
CA GLU A 583 -20.30 12.71 -3.29
C GLU A 583 -18.82 13.07 -3.05
N LEU A 584 -17.89 12.14 -3.31
CA LEU A 584 -16.45 12.42 -3.28
C LEU A 584 -16.06 13.49 -4.31
N TYR A 585 -16.43 13.33 -5.58
CA TYR A 585 -16.09 14.27 -6.65
C TYR A 585 -16.71 15.67 -6.42
N LEU A 586 -17.94 15.72 -5.89
CA LEU A 586 -18.56 16.98 -5.48
C LEU A 586 -17.81 17.64 -4.31
N SER A 587 -17.38 16.85 -3.32
CA SER A 587 -16.62 17.34 -2.16
C SER A 587 -15.25 17.87 -2.56
N ARG A 588 -14.47 17.10 -3.33
CA ARG A 588 -13.19 17.51 -3.93
C ARG A 588 -13.33 18.85 -4.68
N LYS A 589 -14.31 18.96 -5.58
CA LYS A 589 -14.56 20.19 -6.34
C LYS A 589 -15.00 21.37 -5.47
N ALA A 590 -15.76 21.12 -4.39
CA ALA A 590 -16.16 22.15 -3.43
C ALA A 590 -14.96 22.67 -2.61
N MET A 591 -14.09 21.78 -2.13
CA MET A 591 -12.83 22.13 -1.44
C MET A 591 -11.90 22.93 -2.37
N ALA A 592 -11.69 22.44 -3.59
CA ALA A 592 -10.88 23.12 -4.61
C ALA A 592 -11.36 24.56 -4.87
N LYS A 593 -12.65 24.73 -5.17
CA LYS A 593 -13.26 26.05 -5.41
C LYS A 593 -13.09 26.97 -4.20
N ARG A 594 -13.25 26.44 -2.98
CA ARG A 594 -13.13 27.24 -1.76
C ARG A 594 -11.69 27.68 -1.50
N LEU A 595 -10.71 26.82 -1.72
CA LEU A 595 -9.29 27.19 -1.68
C LEU A 595 -8.95 28.28 -2.70
N GLU A 596 -9.48 28.19 -3.93
CA GLU A 596 -9.33 29.26 -4.93
C GLU A 596 -10.03 30.58 -4.55
N GLU A 597 -10.98 30.59 -3.61
CA GLU A 597 -11.56 31.83 -3.07
C GLU A 597 -10.69 32.45 -1.97
N LEU A 598 -9.93 31.62 -1.22
CA LEU A 598 -9.08 32.03 -0.10
C LEU A 598 -7.63 32.36 -0.51
N VAL A 599 -7.21 32.00 -1.72
CA VAL A 599 -5.84 32.24 -2.27
C VAL A 599 -5.77 33.51 -3.15
N LYS A 600 -6.86 34.30 -3.21
CA LYS A 600 -6.96 35.57 -3.97
C LYS A 600 -6.64 36.80 -3.12
#